data_AF-A0A257NDW0-F1
#
_entry.id   AF-A0A257NDW0-F1
#
_cell.length_a   1.000
_cell.length_b   1.000
_cell.length_c   1.000
_cell.angle_alpha   90.00
_cell.angle_beta   90.00
_cell.angle_gamma   90.00
#
_symmetry.space_group_name_H-M   'P 1'
#
loop_
_entity.id
_entity.type
_entity.pdbx_description
1 polymer ?
#
loop_
_entity_poly.entity_id
_entity_poly.type
_entity_poly.pdbx_seq_one_letter_code
_entity_poly.pdbx_strand_id
1 'polypeptide(L)'
;NDDLVSHFFKDTDMERQRLKQKSFLAMAFGGPDQYSDLDMRTAHKPLIEKYGLSDVHFNRIMEIFKETLTELNISANELQRMMEILESMRDAVLNR
;
A
#
# COMPACT_ATOMS: atom_id res chain seq x y z
N ASN A 1 -5.10 14.22 -1.01
CA ASN A 1 -5.18 14.69 -2.41
C ASN A 1 -3.77 14.73 -2.96
N ASP A 2 -3.41 13.70 -3.71
CA ASP A 2 -2.10 13.57 -4.33
C ASP A 2 -2.31 13.20 -5.80
N ASP A 3 -1.92 14.07 -6.73
CA ASP A 3 -2.26 13.91 -8.15
C ASP A 3 -1.55 12.71 -8.80
N LEU A 4 -0.40 12.32 -8.25
CA LEU A 4 0.40 11.21 -8.76
C LEU A 4 -0.30 9.86 -8.55
N VAL A 5 -1.08 9.72 -7.48
CA VAL A 5 -1.69 8.42 -7.11
C VAL A 5 -3.21 8.45 -7.02
N SER A 6 -3.84 9.61 -6.88
CA SER A 6 -5.29 9.73 -6.71
C SER A 6 -6.09 9.17 -7.89
N HIS A 7 -5.54 9.22 -9.10
CA HIS A 7 -6.24 8.78 -10.29
C HIS A 7 -6.50 7.26 -10.33
N PHE A 8 -5.68 6.44 -9.64
CA PHE A 8 -5.92 5.00 -9.50
C PHE A 8 -7.19 4.68 -8.70
N PHE A 9 -7.69 5.64 -7.91
CA PHE A 9 -8.82 5.44 -7.00
C PHE A 9 -10.13 6.07 -7.50
N LYS A 10 -10.18 6.62 -8.72
CA LYS A 10 -11.36 7.36 -9.24
C LYS A 10 -12.67 6.56 -9.17
N ASP A 11 -12.62 5.28 -9.46
CA ASP A 11 -13.79 4.39 -9.45
C ASP A 11 -13.84 3.47 -8.22
N THR A 12 -13.06 3.80 -7.19
CA THR A 12 -12.96 2.99 -5.97
C THR A 12 -13.98 3.43 -4.93
N ASP A 13 -14.74 2.47 -4.39
CA ASP A 13 -15.51 2.68 -3.16
C ASP A 13 -14.52 2.89 -2.00
N MET A 14 -14.35 4.15 -1.59
CA MET A 14 -13.35 4.53 -0.60
C MET A 14 -13.67 4.02 0.81
N GLU A 15 -14.93 3.75 1.14
CA GLU A 15 -15.28 3.15 2.44
C GLU A 15 -14.80 1.71 2.50
N ARG A 16 -15.07 0.94 1.43
CA ARG A 16 -14.52 -0.43 1.29
C ARG A 16 -13.00 -0.42 1.24
N GLN A 17 -12.40 0.55 0.56
CA GLN A 17 -10.95 0.66 0.45
C GLN A 17 -10.29 0.93 1.80
N ARG A 18 -10.86 1.82 2.63
CA ARG A 18 -10.36 2.08 3.99
C ARG A 18 -10.40 0.82 4.86
N LEU A 19 -11.47 0.04 4.79
CA LEU A 19 -11.57 -1.22 5.51
C LEU A 19 -10.51 -2.22 5.05
N LYS A 20 -10.32 -2.37 3.73
CA LYS A 20 -9.27 -3.25 3.18
C LYS A 20 -7.87 -2.80 3.60
N GLN A 21 -7.57 -1.50 3.54
CA GLN A 21 -6.28 -0.95 3.96
C GLN A 21 -6.03 -1.21 5.43
N LYS A 22 -7.04 -1.05 6.30
CA LYS A 22 -6.95 -1.36 7.72
C LYS A 22 -6.63 -2.84 7.95
N SER A 23 -7.37 -3.75 7.31
CA SER A 23 -7.11 -5.19 7.42
C SER A 23 -5.73 -5.56 6.89
N PHE A 24 -5.30 -4.96 5.79
CA PHE A 24 -3.98 -5.16 5.22
C PHE A 24 -2.86 -4.73 6.17
N LEU A 25 -2.96 -3.53 6.76
CA LEU A 25 -1.97 -3.05 7.73
C LEU A 25 -1.97 -3.90 9.00
N ALA A 26 -3.14 -4.33 9.47
CA ALA A 26 -3.24 -5.24 10.60
C ALA A 26 -2.52 -6.57 10.32
N MET A 27 -2.73 -7.16 9.14
CA MET A 27 -2.00 -8.35 8.70
C MET A 27 -0.49 -8.10 8.61
N ALA A 28 -0.08 -7.06 7.88
CA ALA A 28 1.32 -6.76 7.63
C ALA A 28 2.11 -6.60 8.93
N PHE A 29 1.49 -6.04 9.97
CA PHE A 29 2.12 -5.81 11.27
C PHE A 29 1.87 -6.93 12.30
N GLY A 30 1.56 -8.15 11.85
CA GLY A 30 1.51 -9.36 12.69
C GLY A 30 0.11 -9.79 13.14
N GLY A 31 -0.93 -9.33 12.45
CA GLY A 31 -2.31 -9.78 12.65
C GLY A 31 -2.53 -11.23 12.20
N PRO A 32 -3.65 -11.85 12.61
CA PRO A 32 -3.92 -13.27 12.36
C PRO A 32 -4.29 -13.59 10.90
N ASP A 33 -4.73 -12.58 10.15
CA ASP A 33 -5.09 -12.72 8.73
C ASP A 33 -3.80 -12.75 7.89
N GLN A 34 -3.80 -13.45 6.75
CA GLN A 34 -2.70 -13.41 5.77
C GLN A 34 -3.26 -13.04 4.41
N TYR A 35 -2.73 -11.98 3.78
CA TYR A 35 -2.90 -11.79 2.34
C TYR A 35 -1.83 -12.58 1.61
N SER A 36 -2.22 -13.31 0.58
CA SER A 36 -1.24 -14.00 -0.26
C SER A 36 -0.63 -13.03 -1.29
N ASP A 37 0.59 -13.32 -1.74
CA ASP A 37 1.19 -12.63 -2.89
C ASP A 37 0.30 -12.70 -4.12
N LEU A 38 -0.45 -13.80 -4.30
CA LEU A 38 -1.38 -13.99 -5.40
C LEU A 38 -2.53 -12.97 -5.35
N ASP A 39 -3.04 -12.65 -4.16
CA ASP A 39 -4.12 -11.68 -3.98
C ASP A 39 -3.63 -10.26 -4.35
N MET A 40 -2.42 -9.90 -3.91
CA MET A 40 -1.82 -8.60 -4.24
C MET A 40 -1.57 -8.47 -5.73
N ARG A 41 -0.98 -9.49 -6.36
CA ARG A 41 -0.73 -9.54 -7.80
C ARG A 41 -2.03 -9.37 -8.60
N THR A 42 -3.05 -10.15 -8.23
CA THR A 42 -4.36 -10.13 -8.91
C THR A 42 -5.06 -8.77 -8.76
N ALA A 43 -5.03 -8.19 -7.56
CA ALA A 43 -5.69 -6.92 -7.28
C ALA A 43 -5.05 -5.73 -8.04
N HIS A 44 -3.72 -5.72 -8.18
CA HIS A 44 -2.99 -4.60 -8.77
C HIS A 44 -2.70 -4.75 -10.27
N LYS A 45 -2.81 -5.97 -10.83
CA LYS A 45 -2.58 -6.23 -12.26
C LYS A 45 -3.34 -5.28 -13.20
N PRO A 46 -4.66 -5.02 -13.00
CA PRO A 46 -5.37 -4.09 -13.87
C PRO A 46 -4.84 -2.65 -13.79
N LEU A 47 -4.28 -2.24 -12.65
CA LEU A 47 -3.70 -0.90 -12.48
C LEU A 47 -2.40 -0.74 -13.25
N ILE A 48 -1.60 -1.80 -13.32
CA ILE A 48 -0.39 -1.84 -14.14
C ILE A 48 -0.78 -1.79 -15.62
N GLU A 49 -1.63 -2.72 -16.07
CA GLU A 49 -1.96 -2.89 -17.49
C GLU A 49 -2.72 -1.71 -18.09
N LYS A 50 -3.59 -1.05 -17.31
CA LYS A 50 -4.47 0.01 -17.82
C LYS A 50 -3.99 1.42 -17.50
N TYR A 51 -3.32 1.59 -16.37
CA TYR A 51 -3.00 2.92 -15.82
C TYR A 51 -1.50 3.13 -15.57
N GLY A 52 -0.66 2.13 -15.85
CA GLY A 52 0.79 2.29 -15.75
C GLY A 52 1.31 2.39 -14.31
N LEU A 53 0.67 1.69 -13.36
CA LEU A 53 1.19 1.56 -12.00
C LEU A 53 2.66 1.07 -12.05
N SER A 54 3.54 1.72 -11.30
CA SER A 54 5.00 1.57 -11.41
C SER A 54 5.69 1.95 -10.10
N ASP A 55 7.02 1.80 -10.03
CA ASP A 55 7.82 2.16 -8.86
C ASP A 55 7.63 3.61 -8.39
N VAL A 56 7.42 4.56 -9.31
CA VAL A 56 7.19 5.97 -8.96
C VAL A 56 5.92 6.12 -8.13
N HIS A 57 4.86 5.41 -8.50
CA HIS A 57 3.59 5.44 -7.79
C HIS A 57 3.68 4.72 -6.45
N PHE A 58 4.36 3.56 -6.41
CA PHE A 58 4.57 2.81 -5.18
C PHE A 58 5.39 3.62 -4.16
N ASN A 59 6.49 4.23 -4.61
CA ASN A 59 7.32 5.10 -3.77
C ASN A 59 6.50 6.24 -3.18
N ARG A 60 5.59 6.84 -3.96
CA ARG A 60 4.76 7.92 -3.45
C ARG A 60 3.80 7.46 -2.35
N ILE A 61 3.18 6.28 -2.51
CA ILE A 61 2.35 5.70 -1.44
C ILE A 61 3.18 5.43 -0.18
N MET A 62 4.41 4.93 -0.33
CA MET A 62 5.34 4.70 0.78
C MET A 62 5.70 6.00 1.50
N GLU A 63 5.96 7.08 0.77
CA GLU A 63 6.20 8.42 1.32
C GLU A 63 4.99 8.95 2.09
N ILE A 64 3.79 8.92 1.50
CA ILE A 64 2.55 9.35 2.16
C ILE A 64 2.33 8.56 3.46
N PHE A 65 2.59 7.25 3.42
CA PHE A 65 2.47 6.42 4.62
C PHE A 65 3.46 6.82 5.70
N LYS A 66 4.73 7.05 5.33
CA LYS A 66 5.77 7.53 6.24
C LYS A 66 5.43 8.90 6.85
N GLU A 67 4.98 9.85 6.03
CA GLU A 67 4.52 11.18 6.46
C GLU A 67 3.41 11.04 7.50
N THR A 68 2.39 10.23 7.19
CA THR A 68 1.25 9.97 8.09
C THR A 68 1.69 9.38 9.43
N LEU A 69 2.55 8.36 9.44
CA LEU A 69 3.03 7.75 10.68
C LEU A 69 3.90 8.72 11.52
N THR A 70 4.65 9.59 10.85
CA THR A 70 5.44 10.62 11.51
C THR A 70 4.54 11.63 12.21
N GLU A 71 3.46 12.09 11.55
CA GLU A 71 2.44 12.97 12.15
C GLU A 71 1.74 12.34 13.35
N LEU A 72 1.57 11.01 13.34
CA LEU A 72 1.02 10.23 14.45
C LEU A 72 2.03 9.98 15.58
N ASN A 73 3.25 10.54 15.50
CA ASN A 73 4.33 10.41 16.49
C ASN A 73 4.75 8.95 16.76
N ILE A 74 4.66 8.07 15.76
CA ILE A 74 5.23 6.72 15.84
C ILE A 74 6.75 6.81 15.97
N SER A 75 7.35 5.96 16.80
CA SER A 75 8.80 6.00 17.01
C SER A 75 9.56 5.66 15.73
N ALA A 76 10.75 6.25 15.55
CA ALA A 76 11.57 6.01 14.35
C ALA A 76 11.87 4.51 14.11
N ASN A 77 12.09 3.75 15.20
CA ASN A 77 12.35 2.31 15.13
C ASN A 77 11.12 1.50 14.68
N GLU A 78 9.91 1.90 15.10
CA GLU A 78 8.68 1.27 14.64
C GLU A 78 8.38 1.64 13.20
N LEU A 79 8.51 2.93 12.86
CA LEU A 79 8.35 3.43 11.51
C LEU A 79 9.27 2.67 10.54
N GLN A 80 10.55 2.52 10.86
CA GLN A 80 11.49 1.79 10.01
C GLN A 80 11.03 0.34 9.76
N ARG A 81 10.66 -0.39 10.82
CA ARG A 81 10.16 -1.77 10.68
C ARG A 81 8.90 -1.84 9.83
N MET A 82 7.98 -0.90 10.00
CA MET A 82 6.76 -0.85 9.20
C MET A 82 7.06 -0.59 7.72
N MET A 83 8.00 0.30 7.43
CA MET A 83 8.44 0.59 6.06
C MET A 83 9.12 -0.61 5.41
N GLU A 84 9.98 -1.34 6.13
CA GLU A 84 10.65 -2.55 5.63
C GLU A 84 9.66 -3.65 5.25
N ILE A 85 8.61 -3.84 6.07
CA ILE A 85 7.56 -4.82 5.78
C ILE A 85 6.81 -4.42 4.51
N LEU A 86 6.37 -3.16 4.40
CA LEU A 86 5.63 -2.70 3.22
C LEU A 86 6.48 -2.77 1.94
N GLU A 87 7.77 -2.47 2.05
CA GLU A 87 8.71 -2.56 0.93
C GLU A 87 8.84 -3.99 0.40
N SER A 88 8.77 -5.01 1.27
CA SER A 88 8.81 -6.42 0.86
C SER A 88 7.63 -6.82 -0.03
N MET A 89 6.54 -6.06 -0.03
CA MET A 89 5.34 -6.33 -0.82
C MET A 89 5.39 -5.72 -2.22
N ARG A 90 6.42 -4.91 -2.53
CA ARG A 90 6.55 -4.20 -3.81
C ARG A 90 6.45 -5.14 -5.01
N ASP A 91 7.12 -6.29 -4.95
CA ASP A 91 7.17 -7.22 -6.08
C ASP A 91 5.79 -7.81 -6.38
N ALA A 92 5.04 -8.14 -5.34
CA ALA A 92 3.66 -8.60 -5.46
C ALA A 92 2.73 -7.51 -6.01
N VAL A 93 2.85 -6.27 -5.54
CA VAL A 93 2.04 -5.13 -6.02
C VAL A 93 2.36 -4.78 -7.48
N LEU A 94 3.63 -4.79 -7.86
CA LEU A 94 4.10 -4.44 -9.21
C LEU A 94 4.17 -5.64 -10.18
N ASN A 95 3.68 -6.81 -9.76
CA ASN A 95 3.65 -8.04 -10.57
C ASN A 95 5.02 -8.42 -11.18
N ARG A 96 6.08 -8.45 -10.37
CA ARG A 96 7.43 -8.91 -10.77
C ARG A 96 7.93 -10.09 -9.94
#